data_AF-A0A932D5N6-F1
#
_entry.id   AF-A0A932D5N6-F1
#
_cell.length_a   1.000
_cell.length_b   1.000
_cell.length_c   1.000
_cell.angle_alpha   90.00
_cell.angle_beta   90.00
_cell.angle_gamma   90.00
#
_symmetry.space_group_name_H-M   'P 1'
#
loop_
_entity.id
_entity.type
_entity.pdbx_description
1 polymer ?
#
loop_
_entity_poly.entity_id
_entity_poly.type
_entity_poly.pdbx_seq_one_letter_code
_entity_poly.pdbx_strand_id
1 'polypeptide(L)'
;MTNLPADPRIANVRPDREQQAVKEFPFQIKVEGALQTATLRFATSAELQRYHRSLSPFARESSTIIREAVEFTRLAAKRWRYYSRAGEAVESLANLRGEVREDSRSEIAFILLATIRRNNRDLPVGLAYCRRTWCHHLALDFLAVHPRALIRRPPVSGVGSGIVFGSVQLANALGISRIWGEATANSAPFYEKLLAVRPVQDLFIIEAPAMTSIAKRQKHLSHPPLASKAARGLH
;
A
#
# COMPACT_ATOMS: atom_id res chain seq x y z
N MET A 1 -21.55 -30.43 -48.36
CA MET A 1 -20.48 -29.44 -48.60
C MET A 1 -20.85 -28.22 -47.78
N THR A 2 -20.18 -27.79 -46.71
CA THR A 2 -18.80 -28.03 -46.24
C THR A 2 -18.79 -27.70 -44.74
N ASN A 3 -18.56 -28.68 -43.87
CA ASN A 3 -18.33 -28.46 -42.44
C ASN A 3 -16.86 -28.07 -42.26
N LEU A 4 -16.60 -26.86 -41.76
CA LEU A 4 -15.29 -26.45 -41.26
C LEU A 4 -15.14 -26.91 -39.80
N PRO A 5 -14.01 -27.52 -39.41
CA PRO A 5 -13.79 -27.93 -38.03
C PRO A 5 -13.45 -26.71 -37.17
N ALA A 6 -14.09 -26.61 -36.00
CA ALA A 6 -13.70 -25.67 -34.96
C ALA A 6 -12.32 -26.06 -34.40
N ASP A 7 -11.37 -25.12 -34.45
CA ASP A 7 -10.00 -25.25 -33.94
C ASP A 7 -10.01 -25.34 -32.40
N PRO A 8 -9.50 -26.43 -31.78
CA PRO A 8 -9.51 -26.61 -30.33
C PRO A 8 -8.37 -25.89 -29.59
N ARG A 9 -7.71 -24.88 -30.19
CA ARG A 9 -6.53 -24.22 -29.62
C ARG A 9 -6.77 -22.89 -28.90
N ILE A 10 -7.99 -22.60 -28.44
CA ILE A 10 -8.16 -21.57 -27.40
C ILE A 10 -7.98 -22.25 -26.04
N ALA A 11 -6.72 -22.48 -25.70
CA ALA A 11 -6.33 -22.88 -24.37
C ALA A 11 -6.83 -21.81 -23.38
N ASN A 12 -7.82 -22.19 -22.57
CA ASN A 12 -8.18 -21.51 -21.33
C ASN A 12 -6.93 -21.34 -20.46
N VAL A 13 -6.27 -20.19 -20.58
CA VAL A 13 -5.29 -19.74 -19.60
C VAL A 13 -6.08 -19.44 -18.33
N ARG A 14 -6.11 -20.41 -17.40
CA ARG A 14 -6.71 -20.25 -16.07
C ARG A 14 -6.01 -19.08 -15.35
N PRO A 15 -6.69 -17.95 -15.07
CA PRO A 15 -6.08 -16.83 -14.34
C PRO A 15 -5.89 -17.12 -12.84
N ASP A 16 -6.41 -18.24 -12.33
CA ASP A 16 -6.52 -18.49 -10.89
C ASP A 16 -5.23 -18.95 -10.19
N ARG A 17 -4.26 -19.54 -10.91
CA ARG A 17 -3.08 -20.13 -10.25
C ARG A 17 -1.98 -19.13 -9.88
N GLU A 18 -1.77 -18.06 -10.65
CA GLU A 18 -0.76 -17.04 -10.31
C GLU A 18 -1.25 -16.06 -9.24
N GLN A 19 -2.57 -15.87 -9.13
CA GLN A 19 -3.12 -14.90 -8.19
C GLN A 19 -3.13 -15.41 -6.74
N GLN A 20 -3.05 -16.72 -6.50
CA GLN A 20 -3.15 -17.35 -5.18
C GLN A 20 -1.89 -17.20 -4.28
N ALA A 21 -0.75 -16.72 -4.80
CA ALA A 21 0.53 -16.73 -4.08
C ALA A 21 0.97 -15.38 -3.46
N VAL A 22 0.31 -14.27 -3.79
CA VAL A 22 0.76 -12.94 -3.33
C VAL A 22 0.37 -12.72 -1.87
N LYS A 23 1.32 -12.98 -0.96
CA LYS A 23 1.18 -12.68 0.48
C LYS A 23 1.62 -11.25 0.83
N GLU A 24 2.51 -10.69 0.01
CA GLU A 24 3.19 -9.42 0.28
C GLU A 24 3.39 -8.63 -1.01
N PHE A 25 3.36 -7.31 -0.89
CA PHE A 25 3.54 -6.37 -1.98
C PHE A 25 4.87 -5.63 -1.75
N PRO A 26 5.97 -6.02 -2.43
CA PRO A 26 7.29 -5.42 -2.21
C PRO A 26 7.35 -4.01 -2.79
N PHE A 27 8.15 -3.14 -2.19
CA PHE A 27 8.45 -1.80 -2.69
C PHE A 27 9.81 -1.30 -2.18
N GLN A 28 10.35 -0.26 -2.79
CA GLN A 28 11.65 0.33 -2.41
C GLN A 28 11.44 1.57 -1.57
N ILE A 29 12.25 1.69 -0.53
CA ILE A 29 12.40 2.88 0.30
C ILE A 29 13.87 3.24 0.43
N LYS A 30 14.18 4.42 0.94
CA LYS A 30 15.55 4.85 1.21
C LYS A 30 15.80 4.83 2.72
N VAL A 31 16.73 4.00 3.16
CA VAL A 31 17.19 3.88 4.56
C VAL A 31 18.67 4.24 4.59
N GLU A 32 19.08 5.21 5.41
CA GLU A 32 20.51 5.53 5.55
C GLU A 32 21.19 5.92 4.21
N GLY A 33 20.44 6.49 3.28
CA GLY A 33 20.96 6.86 1.96
C GLY A 33 20.89 5.73 0.91
N ALA A 34 20.69 4.49 1.33
CA ALA A 34 20.63 3.32 0.45
C ALA A 34 19.18 2.92 0.14
N LEU A 35 18.95 2.38 -1.06
CA LEU A 35 17.68 1.74 -1.38
C LEU A 35 17.58 0.40 -0.64
N GLN A 36 16.45 0.18 0.01
CA GLN A 36 16.12 -1.05 0.70
C GLN A 36 14.70 -1.48 0.31
N THR A 37 14.51 -2.79 0.14
CA THR A 37 13.20 -3.37 -0.09
C THR A 37 12.41 -3.45 1.22
N ALA A 38 11.24 -2.86 1.20
CA ALA A 38 10.18 -3.00 2.20
C ALA A 38 9.05 -3.86 1.62
N THR A 39 8.20 -4.38 2.50
CA THR A 39 7.02 -5.15 2.11
C THR A 39 5.78 -4.54 2.73
N LEU A 40 4.71 -4.46 1.94
CA LEU A 40 3.37 -4.12 2.41
C LEU A 40 2.56 -5.41 2.46
N ARG A 41 1.92 -5.69 3.60
CA ARG A 41 1.13 -6.91 3.78
C ARG A 41 -0.03 -6.67 4.72
N PHE A 42 -1.01 -7.56 4.72
CA PHE A 42 -2.09 -7.51 5.70
C PHE A 42 -1.54 -7.66 7.12
N ALA A 43 -2.03 -6.83 8.02
CA ALA A 43 -1.71 -6.89 9.43
C ALA A 43 -2.63 -7.89 10.14
N THR A 44 -2.06 -8.71 11.00
CA THR A 44 -2.84 -9.49 11.96
C THR A 44 -3.22 -8.66 13.19
N SER A 45 -4.25 -9.08 13.91
CA SER A 45 -4.63 -8.52 15.21
C SER A 45 -3.44 -8.37 16.17
N ALA A 46 -2.62 -9.41 16.26
CA ALA A 46 -1.46 -9.44 17.15
C ALA A 46 -0.39 -8.41 16.74
N GLU A 47 -0.19 -8.22 15.43
CA GLU A 47 0.73 -7.21 14.90
C GLU A 47 0.23 -5.80 15.12
N LEU A 48 -1.06 -5.57 14.92
CA LEU A 48 -1.66 -4.27 15.19
C LEU A 48 -1.52 -3.88 16.66
N GLN A 49 -1.73 -4.82 17.58
CA GLN A 49 -1.50 -4.59 19.01
C GLN A 49 -0.02 -4.29 19.32
N ARG A 50 0.93 -4.96 18.66
CA ARG A 50 2.36 -4.67 18.82
C ARG A 50 2.73 -3.29 18.25
N TYR A 51 2.21 -2.95 17.07
CA TYR A 51 2.42 -1.65 16.43
C TYR A 51 1.84 -0.53 17.29
N HIS A 52 0.61 -0.69 17.79
CA HIS A 52 0.00 0.32 18.65
C HIS A 52 0.82 0.52 19.94
N ARG A 53 1.29 -0.56 20.57
CA ARG A 53 2.19 -0.48 21.74
C ARG A 53 3.52 0.21 21.41
N SER A 54 4.06 0.04 20.20
CA SER A 54 5.31 0.71 19.82
C SER A 54 5.17 2.22 19.62
N LEU A 55 3.95 2.75 19.64
CA LEU A 55 3.70 4.19 19.59
C LEU A 55 3.79 4.90 20.94
N SER A 56 3.74 4.18 22.06
CA SER A 56 3.74 4.78 23.41
C SER A 56 4.87 5.80 23.65
N PRO A 57 6.12 5.57 23.19
CA PRO A 57 7.19 6.56 23.35
C PRO A 57 6.93 7.90 22.65
N PHE A 58 6.06 7.92 21.64
CA PHE A 58 5.79 9.11 20.82
C PHE A 58 4.50 9.83 21.23
N ALA A 59 3.82 9.37 22.28
CA ALA A 59 2.51 9.90 22.67
C ALA A 59 2.53 11.37 23.13
N ARG A 60 3.70 11.89 23.52
CA ARG A 60 3.90 13.26 24.02
C ARG A 60 4.75 14.13 23.07
N GLU A 61 5.00 13.65 21.86
CA GLU A 61 5.82 14.39 20.89
C GLU A 61 5.11 15.66 20.40
N SER A 62 5.86 16.75 20.29
CA SER A 62 5.33 18.06 19.88
C SER A 62 5.32 18.26 18.36
N SER A 63 6.09 17.45 17.61
CA SER A 63 6.13 17.52 16.16
C SER A 63 4.75 17.17 15.56
N THR A 64 4.18 18.08 14.78
CA THR A 64 2.88 17.90 14.10
C THR A 64 2.82 16.60 13.30
N ILE A 65 3.85 16.29 12.53
CA ILE A 65 3.90 15.08 11.69
C ILE A 65 3.89 13.80 12.55
N ILE A 66 4.62 13.79 13.67
CA ILE A 66 4.63 12.64 14.57
C ILE A 66 3.27 12.49 15.25
N ARG A 67 2.67 13.60 15.71
CA ARG A 67 1.36 13.61 16.34
C ARG A 67 0.28 13.05 15.39
N GLU A 68 0.25 13.52 14.14
CA GLU A 68 -0.66 13.01 13.11
C GLU A 68 -0.44 11.53 12.85
N ALA A 69 0.81 11.06 12.74
CA ALA A 69 1.09 9.64 12.54
C ALA A 69 0.59 8.75 13.70
N VAL A 70 0.74 9.22 14.94
CA VAL A 70 0.22 8.54 16.14
C VAL A 70 -1.31 8.54 16.14
N GLU A 71 -1.93 9.68 15.83
CA GLU A 71 -3.38 9.83 15.79
C GLU A 71 -4.01 8.96 14.70
N PHE A 72 -3.51 9.01 13.48
CA PHE A 72 -3.99 8.20 12.35
C PHE A 72 -3.87 6.70 12.65
N THR A 73 -2.79 6.28 13.30
CA THR A 73 -2.67 4.89 13.74
C THR A 73 -3.73 4.51 14.77
N ARG A 74 -4.00 5.38 15.75
CA ARG A 74 -5.02 5.13 16.77
C ARG A 74 -6.42 5.06 16.15
N LEU A 75 -6.73 5.97 15.22
CA LEU A 75 -7.98 5.98 14.47
C LEU A 75 -8.13 4.72 13.60
N ALA A 76 -7.08 4.33 12.87
CA ALA A 76 -7.03 3.07 12.13
C ALA A 76 -7.33 1.86 13.02
N ALA A 77 -6.66 1.75 14.18
CA ALA A 77 -6.89 0.67 15.12
C ALA A 77 -8.27 0.70 15.78
N LYS A 78 -8.86 1.89 15.98
CA LYS A 78 -10.24 2.04 16.47
C LYS A 78 -11.23 1.57 15.41
N ARG A 79 -11.12 2.03 14.16
CA ARG A 79 -11.98 1.63 13.05
C ARG A 79 -11.87 0.14 12.77
N TRP A 80 -10.66 -0.40 12.67
CA TRP A 80 -10.47 -1.83 12.42
C TRP A 80 -11.14 -2.71 13.48
N ARG A 81 -11.04 -2.34 14.78
CA ARG A 81 -11.75 -3.06 15.86
C ARG A 81 -13.27 -2.99 15.74
N TYR A 82 -13.81 -1.89 15.20
CA TYR A 82 -15.25 -1.76 14.97
C TYR A 82 -15.71 -2.74 13.89
N TYR A 83 -15.09 -2.73 12.71
CA TYR A 83 -15.41 -3.65 11.61
C TYR A 83 -15.14 -5.12 11.99
N SER A 84 -14.04 -5.39 12.70
CA SER A 84 -13.70 -6.75 13.15
C SER A 84 -14.78 -7.36 14.07
N ARG A 85 -15.42 -6.55 14.92
CA ARG A 85 -16.54 -7.03 15.77
C ARG A 85 -17.82 -7.33 14.97
N ALA A 86 -17.98 -6.68 13.82
CA ALA A 86 -19.09 -6.91 12.91
C ALA A 86 -18.83 -8.06 11.91
N GLY A 87 -17.65 -8.68 11.94
CA GLY A 87 -17.24 -9.67 10.93
C GLY A 87 -16.80 -9.05 9.59
N GLU A 88 -16.66 -7.73 9.51
CA GLU A 88 -16.42 -6.97 8.28
C GLU A 88 -14.94 -6.57 8.14
N ALA A 89 -14.02 -7.29 8.78
CA ALA A 89 -12.59 -7.04 8.69
C ALA A 89 -11.78 -8.30 8.40
N VAL A 90 -10.77 -8.16 7.55
CA VAL A 90 -9.93 -9.28 7.10
C VAL A 90 -8.45 -9.03 7.38
N GLU A 91 -7.70 -10.13 7.56
CA GLU A 91 -6.27 -10.13 7.86
C GLU A 91 -5.43 -10.77 6.73
N SER A 92 -6.04 -11.08 5.58
CA SER A 92 -5.32 -11.66 4.44
C SER A 92 -6.00 -11.32 3.10
N LEU A 93 -5.22 -11.35 2.02
CA LEU A 93 -5.75 -11.21 0.66
C LEU A 93 -6.70 -12.36 0.30
N ALA A 94 -6.43 -13.56 0.79
CA ALA A 94 -7.27 -14.73 0.55
C ALA A 94 -8.66 -14.54 1.17
N ASN A 95 -8.72 -14.07 2.42
CA ASN A 95 -9.97 -13.77 3.10
C ASN A 95 -10.70 -12.63 2.39
N LEU A 96 -10.01 -11.53 2.06
CA LEU A 96 -10.61 -10.43 1.30
C LEU A 96 -11.27 -10.91 -0.01
N ARG A 97 -10.59 -11.78 -0.76
CA ARG A 97 -11.16 -12.38 -1.97
C ARG A 97 -12.30 -13.36 -1.69
N GLY A 98 -12.30 -14.02 -0.54
CA GLY A 98 -13.40 -14.88 -0.10
C GLY A 98 -14.65 -14.05 0.13
N GLU A 99 -14.54 -13.04 1.01
CA GLU A 99 -15.63 -12.12 1.35
C GLU A 99 -16.20 -11.41 0.11
N VAL A 100 -15.35 -10.90 -0.79
CA VAL A 100 -15.82 -10.24 -2.03
C VAL A 100 -16.52 -11.21 -2.99
N ARG A 101 -16.16 -12.50 -2.97
CA ARG A 101 -16.82 -13.53 -3.78
C ARG A 101 -18.16 -13.96 -3.20
N GLU A 102 -18.24 -14.01 -1.87
CA GLU A 102 -19.48 -14.34 -1.16
C GLU A 102 -20.49 -13.19 -1.27
N ASP A 103 -20.06 -11.95 -1.01
CA ASP A 103 -20.87 -10.76 -1.21
C ASP A 103 -20.06 -9.65 -1.89
N SER A 104 -20.31 -9.49 -3.20
CA SER A 104 -19.70 -8.44 -4.02
C SER A 104 -20.08 -7.00 -3.62
N ARG A 105 -21.05 -6.79 -2.74
CA ARG A 105 -21.46 -5.47 -2.24
C ARG A 105 -21.06 -5.23 -0.79
N SER A 106 -20.45 -6.21 -0.13
CA SER A 106 -19.91 -6.04 1.21
C SER A 106 -18.84 -4.93 1.25
N GLU A 107 -18.83 -4.18 2.35
CA GLU A 107 -17.74 -3.30 2.69
C GLU A 107 -16.81 -4.02 3.66
N ILE A 108 -15.52 -4.11 3.31
CA ILE A 108 -14.56 -4.93 4.06
C ILE A 108 -13.36 -4.08 4.43
N ALA A 109 -13.08 -3.98 5.73
CA ALA A 109 -11.95 -3.25 6.28
C ALA A 109 -10.70 -4.13 6.43
N PHE A 110 -9.52 -3.52 6.30
CA PHE A 110 -8.26 -4.18 6.61
C PHE A 110 -7.17 -3.14 6.87
N ILE A 111 -6.11 -3.57 7.54
CA ILE A 111 -4.90 -2.77 7.72
C ILE A 111 -3.76 -3.41 6.94
N LEU A 112 -3.06 -2.59 6.19
CA LEU A 112 -1.80 -2.95 5.54
C LEU A 112 -0.64 -2.40 6.38
N LEU A 113 0.30 -3.28 6.74
CA LEU A 113 1.50 -2.93 7.47
C LEU A 113 2.71 -2.92 6.54
N ALA A 114 3.43 -1.80 6.53
CA ALA A 114 4.70 -1.66 5.85
C ALA A 114 5.85 -2.06 6.77
N THR A 115 6.70 -2.98 6.35
CA THR A 115 7.82 -3.48 7.14
C THR A 115 9.14 -3.52 6.36
N ILE A 116 10.25 -3.43 7.08
CA ILE A 116 11.58 -3.77 6.56
C ILE A 116 12.17 -4.93 7.33
N ARG A 117 12.88 -5.83 6.65
CA ARG A 117 13.62 -6.92 7.28
C ARG A 117 14.94 -6.41 7.85
N ARG A 118 15.17 -6.58 9.14
CA ARG A 118 16.46 -6.30 9.81
C ARG A 118 16.74 -7.35 10.87
N ASN A 119 17.91 -7.99 10.84
CA ASN A 119 18.33 -9.02 11.80
C ASN A 119 17.26 -10.11 12.00
N ASN A 120 16.72 -10.65 10.90
CA ASN A 120 15.63 -11.64 10.90
C ASN A 120 14.33 -11.21 11.61
N ARG A 121 14.11 -9.90 11.77
CA ARG A 121 12.87 -9.33 12.32
C ARG A 121 12.26 -8.35 11.32
N ASP A 122 10.94 -8.34 11.26
CA ASP A 122 10.19 -7.37 10.48
C ASP A 122 9.95 -6.14 11.35
N LEU A 123 10.57 -5.03 10.97
CA LEU A 123 10.43 -3.76 11.67
C LEU A 123 9.36 -2.92 10.97
N PRO A 124 8.32 -2.49 11.69
CA PRO A 124 7.29 -1.65 11.10
C PRO A 124 7.85 -0.27 10.75
N VAL A 125 7.54 0.20 9.55
CA VAL A 125 7.92 1.54 9.06
C VAL A 125 6.71 2.40 8.72
N GLY A 126 5.52 1.82 8.59
CA GLY A 126 4.26 2.56 8.41
C GLY A 126 3.06 1.62 8.31
N LEU A 127 1.88 2.19 8.15
CA LEU A 127 0.64 1.47 7.92
C LEU A 127 -0.31 2.24 7.01
N ALA A 128 -1.28 1.52 6.47
CA ALA A 128 -2.49 2.07 5.88
C ALA A 128 -3.72 1.34 6.42
N TYR A 129 -4.76 2.09 6.77
CA TYR A 129 -6.10 1.55 6.94
C TYR A 129 -6.85 1.71 5.64
N CYS A 130 -7.40 0.61 5.15
CA CYS A 130 -8.11 0.57 3.89
C CYS A 130 -9.49 -0.08 4.08
N ARG A 131 -10.40 0.25 3.17
CA ARG A 131 -11.65 -0.48 2.98
C ARG A 131 -11.84 -0.79 1.51
N ARG A 132 -12.27 -2.01 1.21
CA ARG A 132 -12.92 -2.30 -0.07
C ARG A 132 -14.36 -1.84 0.07
N THR A 133 -14.80 -0.86 -0.71
CA THR A 133 -16.17 -0.32 -0.66
C THR A 133 -17.14 -1.19 -1.43
N TRP A 134 -18.45 -1.04 -1.17
CA TRP A 134 -19.52 -1.78 -1.85
C TRP A 134 -19.47 -1.69 -3.39
N CYS A 135 -18.98 -0.58 -3.94
CA CYS A 135 -18.81 -0.33 -5.37
C CYS A 135 -17.46 -0.83 -5.93
N HIS A 136 -16.75 -1.69 -5.20
CA HIS A 136 -15.47 -2.27 -5.58
C HIS A 136 -14.34 -1.24 -5.81
N HIS A 137 -14.32 -0.18 -5.01
CA HIS A 137 -13.18 0.73 -4.93
C HIS A 137 -12.36 0.46 -3.67
N LEU A 138 -11.11 0.93 -3.66
CA LEU A 138 -10.28 0.93 -2.46
C LEU A 138 -10.31 2.33 -1.82
N ALA A 139 -10.89 2.44 -0.64
CA ALA A 139 -10.76 3.63 0.19
C ALA A 139 -9.48 3.53 1.03
N LEU A 140 -8.63 4.56 0.98
CA LEU A 140 -7.46 4.73 1.83
C LEU A 140 -7.78 5.81 2.87
N ASP A 141 -8.39 5.42 4.00
CA ASP A 141 -8.85 6.40 4.99
C ASP A 141 -7.68 6.96 5.83
N PHE A 142 -6.70 6.12 6.17
CA PHE A 142 -5.55 6.55 6.97
C PHE A 142 -4.25 5.99 6.41
N LEU A 143 -3.23 6.85 6.25
CA LEU A 143 -1.87 6.45 5.94
C LEU A 143 -0.93 7.12 6.94
N ALA A 144 -0.16 6.32 7.67
CA ALA A 144 0.77 6.82 8.68
C ALA A 144 2.16 6.20 8.52
N VAL A 145 3.20 7.04 8.56
CA VAL A 145 4.59 6.60 8.68
C VAL A 145 4.89 6.38 10.16
N HIS A 146 5.51 5.25 10.52
CA HIS A 146 5.83 4.97 11.91
C HIS A 146 6.80 6.04 12.44
N PRO A 147 6.58 6.65 13.63
CA PRO A 147 7.43 7.74 14.14
C PRO A 147 8.93 7.43 14.16
N ARG A 148 9.35 6.22 14.54
CA ARG A 148 10.75 5.74 14.42
C ARG A 148 11.36 5.91 13.03
N ALA A 149 10.59 5.80 11.95
CA ALA A 149 11.07 6.02 10.59
C ALA A 149 11.31 7.52 10.30
N LEU A 150 10.54 8.41 10.96
CA LEU A 150 10.65 9.87 10.83
C LEU A 150 11.80 10.46 11.66
N ILE A 151 12.03 9.96 12.89
CA ILE A 151 13.05 10.52 13.80
C ILE A 151 14.46 9.96 13.59
N ARG A 152 14.61 8.89 12.80
CA ARG A 152 15.92 8.31 12.49
C ARG A 152 16.81 9.33 11.79
N ARG A 153 18.13 9.20 11.96
CA ARG A 153 19.13 10.05 11.31
C ARG A 153 20.08 9.19 10.45
N PRO A 154 20.01 9.29 9.11
CA PRO A 154 19.01 10.04 8.34
C PRO A 154 17.61 9.38 8.40
N PRO A 155 16.53 10.13 8.15
CA PRO A 155 15.18 9.58 8.15
C PRO A 155 14.99 8.53 7.05
N VAL A 156 14.08 7.60 7.29
CA VAL A 156 13.64 6.66 6.26
C VAL A 156 12.67 7.39 5.34
N SER A 157 12.98 7.47 4.04
CA SER A 157 12.15 8.16 3.06
C SER A 157 11.52 7.21 2.04
N GLY A 158 10.43 7.65 1.41
CA GLY A 158 9.68 6.84 0.44
C GLY A 158 8.64 5.90 1.06
N VAL A 159 8.50 5.83 2.39
CA VAL A 159 7.50 4.95 3.04
C VAL A 159 6.08 5.25 2.56
N GLY A 160 5.64 6.52 2.61
CA GLY A 160 4.30 6.90 2.19
C GLY A 160 4.02 6.57 0.72
N SER A 161 4.93 6.96 -0.18
CA SER A 161 4.82 6.62 -1.61
C SER A 161 4.80 5.12 -1.86
N GLY A 162 5.61 4.38 -1.11
CA GLY A 162 5.70 2.93 -1.16
C GLY A 162 4.43 2.22 -0.70
N ILE A 163 3.78 2.72 0.36
CA ILE A 163 2.46 2.26 0.80
C ILE A 163 1.43 2.48 -0.31
N VAL A 164 1.36 3.67 -0.91
CA VAL A 164 0.43 3.93 -2.02
C VAL A 164 0.70 3.02 -3.22
N PHE A 165 1.96 2.77 -3.57
CA PHE A 165 2.31 1.81 -4.61
C PHE A 165 1.89 0.37 -4.23
N GLY A 166 2.11 -0.06 -3.00
CA GLY A 166 1.62 -1.35 -2.52
C GLY A 166 0.09 -1.47 -2.58
N SER A 167 -0.64 -0.38 -2.28
CA SER A 167 -2.09 -0.30 -2.48
C SER A 167 -2.50 -0.42 -3.95
N VAL A 168 -1.71 0.14 -4.88
CA VAL A 168 -1.90 -0.07 -6.33
C VAL A 168 -1.69 -1.54 -6.72
N GLN A 169 -0.67 -2.21 -6.17
CA GLN A 169 -0.47 -3.64 -6.41
C GLN A 169 -1.65 -4.47 -5.89
N LEU A 170 -2.17 -4.15 -4.70
CA LEU A 170 -3.36 -4.78 -4.14
C LEU A 170 -4.59 -4.53 -5.03
N ALA A 171 -4.80 -3.29 -5.47
CA ALA A 171 -5.91 -2.94 -6.35
C ALA A 171 -5.87 -3.75 -7.65
N ASN A 172 -4.70 -3.84 -8.29
CA ASN A 172 -4.50 -4.67 -9.48
C ASN A 172 -4.77 -6.16 -9.21
N ALA A 173 -4.33 -6.68 -8.06
CA ALA A 173 -4.55 -8.08 -7.68
C ALA A 173 -6.02 -8.41 -7.37
N LEU A 174 -6.87 -7.39 -7.18
CA LEU A 174 -8.31 -7.52 -6.95
C LEU A 174 -9.16 -7.07 -8.15
N GLY A 175 -8.56 -6.50 -9.21
CA GLY A 175 -9.31 -5.92 -10.32
C GLY A 175 -9.99 -4.58 -9.97
N ILE A 176 -9.51 -3.88 -8.94
CA ILE A 176 -10.05 -2.57 -8.52
C ILE A 176 -9.52 -1.47 -9.45
N SER A 177 -10.43 -0.69 -10.04
CA SER A 177 -10.09 0.36 -11.01
C SER A 177 -9.82 1.74 -10.38
N ARG A 178 -10.19 1.92 -9.10
CA ARG A 178 -10.11 3.23 -8.42
C ARG A 178 -9.71 3.08 -6.95
N ILE A 179 -8.72 3.88 -6.56
CA ILE A 179 -8.40 4.16 -5.16
C ILE A 179 -8.79 5.60 -4.87
N TRP A 180 -9.36 5.87 -3.71
CA TRP A 180 -9.61 7.24 -3.25
C TRP A 180 -9.26 7.37 -1.77
N GLY A 181 -9.06 8.58 -1.31
CA GLY A 181 -8.85 8.87 0.10
C GLY A 181 -8.88 10.36 0.37
N GLU A 182 -8.83 10.70 1.65
CA GLU A 182 -8.80 12.10 2.08
C GLU A 182 -7.39 12.50 2.51
N ALA A 183 -7.05 13.76 2.30
CA ALA A 183 -5.80 14.37 2.71
C ALA A 183 -6.10 15.54 3.65
N THR A 184 -5.38 15.60 4.76
CA THR A 184 -5.32 16.80 5.60
C THR A 184 -4.48 17.87 4.89
N ALA A 185 -4.59 19.12 5.34
CA ALA A 185 -3.73 20.21 4.88
C ALA A 185 -2.23 19.87 4.93
N ASN A 186 -1.78 19.08 5.92
CA ASN A 186 -0.38 18.67 6.06
C ASN A 186 0.03 17.54 5.09
N SER A 187 -0.92 16.71 4.65
CA SER A 187 -0.67 15.58 3.75
C SER A 187 -1.02 15.85 2.29
N ALA A 188 -1.80 16.90 1.99
CA ALA A 188 -2.12 17.29 0.63
C ALA A 188 -0.88 17.50 -0.27
N PRO A 189 0.20 18.22 0.16
CA PRO A 189 1.39 18.38 -0.67
C PRO A 189 2.09 17.06 -1.03
N PHE A 190 1.98 16.05 -0.15
CA PHE A 190 2.50 14.72 -0.43
C PHE A 190 1.73 14.05 -1.59
N TYR A 191 0.40 14.08 -1.57
CA TYR A 191 -0.43 13.49 -2.63
C TYR A 191 -0.33 14.27 -3.93
N GLU A 192 -0.27 15.60 -3.89
CA GLU A 192 -0.04 16.44 -5.08
C GLU A 192 1.26 16.04 -5.80
N LYS A 193 2.35 15.92 -5.04
CA LYS A 193 3.65 15.49 -5.58
C LYS A 193 3.59 14.05 -6.10
N LEU A 194 2.93 13.16 -5.34
CA LEU A 194 2.84 11.75 -5.72
C LEU A 194 2.02 11.58 -7.00
N LEU A 195 0.88 12.24 -7.12
CA LEU A 195 -0.06 12.06 -8.22
C LEU A 195 0.18 13.00 -9.40
N ALA A 196 1.07 13.99 -9.24
CA ALA A 196 1.31 15.07 -10.21
C ALA A 196 0.03 15.84 -10.55
N VAL A 197 -0.80 16.08 -9.52
CA VAL A 197 -2.06 16.85 -9.60
C VAL A 197 -2.00 18.01 -8.63
N ARG A 198 -2.68 19.12 -8.94
CA ARG A 198 -2.89 20.25 -8.03
C ARG A 198 -4.22 20.95 -8.34
N PRO A 199 -4.94 21.46 -7.33
CA PRO A 199 -4.72 21.25 -5.89
C PRO A 199 -5.34 19.93 -5.39
N VAL A 200 -4.81 19.36 -4.31
CA VAL A 200 -5.58 18.41 -3.46
C VAL A 200 -6.21 19.23 -2.35
N GLN A 201 -7.54 19.41 -2.38
CA GLN A 201 -8.27 20.16 -1.37
C GLN A 201 -8.52 19.30 -0.14
N ASP A 202 -9.36 18.27 -0.28
CA ASP A 202 -9.60 17.26 0.76
C ASP A 202 -9.58 15.84 0.19
N LEU A 203 -10.00 15.66 -1.06
CA LEU A 203 -10.12 14.35 -1.72
C LEU A 203 -9.02 14.15 -2.76
N PHE A 204 -8.44 12.95 -2.80
CA PHE A 204 -7.65 12.48 -3.95
C PHE A 204 -8.25 11.20 -4.54
N ILE A 205 -8.13 11.06 -5.85
CA ILE A 205 -8.55 9.88 -6.60
C ILE A 205 -7.38 9.40 -7.45
N ILE A 206 -7.12 8.10 -7.41
CA ILE A 206 -6.13 7.40 -8.23
C ILE A 206 -6.87 6.44 -9.15
N GLU A 207 -6.96 6.79 -10.42
CA GLU A 207 -7.57 5.96 -11.47
C GLU A 207 -6.50 5.18 -12.25
N ALA A 208 -6.93 4.26 -13.12
CA ALA A 208 -6.05 3.35 -13.86
C ALA A 208 -4.83 4.02 -14.53
N PRO A 209 -4.92 5.20 -15.18
CA PRO A 209 -3.74 5.87 -15.74
C PRO A 209 -2.72 6.30 -14.67
N ALA A 210 -3.20 6.84 -13.55
CA ALA A 210 -2.38 7.22 -12.41
C ALA A 210 -1.78 6.00 -11.70
N MET A 211 -2.56 4.92 -11.52
CA MET A 211 -2.07 3.64 -11.00
C MET A 211 -0.93 3.08 -11.85
N THR A 212 -1.08 3.10 -13.17
CA THR A 212 -0.05 2.66 -14.13
C THR A 212 1.22 3.51 -13.99
N SER A 213 1.08 4.82 -13.84
CA SER A 213 2.20 5.75 -13.68
C SER A 213 2.94 5.55 -12.35
N ILE A 214 2.20 5.32 -11.25
CA ILE A 214 2.77 4.93 -9.96
C ILE A 214 3.54 3.61 -10.08
N ALA A 215 2.95 2.62 -10.75
CA ALA A 215 3.59 1.32 -10.92
C ALA A 215 4.88 1.38 -11.75
N LYS A 216 4.89 2.18 -12.83
CA LYS A 216 6.10 2.42 -13.64
C LYS A 216 7.21 3.08 -12.84
N ARG A 217 6.91 4.15 -12.10
CA ARG A 217 7.91 4.84 -11.25
C ARG A 217 8.55 3.90 -10.24
N GLN A 218 7.78 3.01 -9.61
CA GLN A 218 8.36 2.06 -8.69
C GLN A 218 9.26 1.03 -9.38
N LYS A 219 8.88 0.53 -10.56
CA LYS A 219 9.75 -0.38 -11.33
C LYS A 219 11.11 0.26 -11.64
N HIS A 220 11.13 1.55 -11.98
CA HIS A 220 12.37 2.30 -12.19
C HIS A 220 13.21 2.45 -10.91
N LEU A 221 12.58 2.57 -9.74
CA LEU A 221 13.31 2.60 -8.46
C LEU A 221 13.87 1.23 -8.08
N SER A 222 13.14 0.15 -8.40
CA SER A 222 13.59 -1.23 -8.14
C SER A 222 14.68 -1.69 -9.11
N HIS A 223 14.71 -1.14 -10.32
CA HIS A 223 15.70 -1.42 -11.35
C HIS A 223 16.19 -0.08 -11.91
N PRO A 224 17.06 0.64 -11.19
CA PRO A 224 17.67 1.83 -11.76
C PRO A 224 18.35 1.41 -13.06
N PRO A 225 18.13 2.12 -14.18
CA PRO A 225 18.84 1.80 -15.41
C PRO A 225 20.32 1.77 -15.07
N LEU A 226 21.00 0.69 -15.44
CA LEU A 226 22.46 0.60 -15.37
C LEU A 226 22.98 1.88 -16.02
N ALA A 227 23.51 2.79 -15.20
CA ALA A 227 24.09 4.02 -15.72
C ALA A 227 25.10 3.59 -16.78
N SER A 228 24.86 3.97 -18.03
CA SER A 228 25.78 3.65 -19.10
C SER A 228 27.14 4.21 -18.67
N LYS A 229 28.15 3.35 -18.65
CA LYS A 229 29.54 3.69 -18.39
C LYS A 229 30.15 4.47 -19.56
N ALA A 230 29.36 5.28 -20.27
CA ALA A 230 29.73 6.04 -21.46
C ALA A 230 29.67 7.54 -21.18
N ALA A 231 30.41 8.00 -20.17
CA ALA A 231 30.76 9.41 -19.98
C ALA A 231 32.04 9.57 -19.14
N ARG A 232 32.98 8.63 -19.28
CA ARG A 232 34.38 8.79 -18.84
C ARG A 232 35.26 8.39 -20.01
N GLY A 233 35.51 9.36 -20.88
CA GLY A 233 36.33 9.17 -22.07
C GLY A 233 35.98 10.21 -23.11
N LEU A 234 36.22 11.48 -22.77
CA LEU A 234 36.61 12.53 -23.71
C LEU A 234 37.32 13.58 -22.83
N HIS A 235 38.65 13.41 -22.78
CA HIS A 235 39.59 14.48 -22.48
C HIS A 235 39.57 15.49 -23.64
#